data_AF-A0A4Q2UT61-F1
#
_entry.id   AF-A0A4Q2UT61-F1
#
_cell.length_a   1.000
_cell.length_b   1.000
_cell.length_c   1.000
_cell.angle_alpha   90.00
_cell.angle_beta   90.00
_cell.angle_gamma   90.00
#
_symmetry.space_group_name_H-M   'P 1'
#
loop_
_entity.id
_entity.type
_entity.pdbx_description
1 polymer ?
#
loop_
_entity_poly.entity_id
_entity_poly.type
_entity_poly.pdbx_seq_one_letter_code
_entity_poly.pdbx_strand_id
1 'polypeptide(L)'
;MWIDTTGKRRTTVLGIRRVYGEHTGENLGSVVLELLKEYDIGGDEIGYFMLDNASSNDTAVGFILKELCPWMDSKQRRHRRLRCLGHIVNLCCQAFLMGRNCEKYLAKLEKHYQRGDYAKVEELWKRFGCLGRLHNLVRYIRLTPQRREEFAAIIRDPNNST
;
A
#
# COMPACT_ATOMS: atom_id res chain seq x y z
N MET A 1 -11.17 -2.90 -12.80
CA MET A 1 -11.72 -1.63 -13.31
C MET A 1 -11.80 -1.74 -14.81
N TRP A 2 -12.85 -1.22 -15.43
CA TRP A 2 -12.98 -1.16 -16.88
C TRP A 2 -13.73 0.11 -17.28
N ILE A 3 -13.73 0.41 -18.58
CA ILE A 3 -14.57 1.46 -19.16
C ILE A 3 -15.79 0.77 -19.77
N ASP A 4 -17.00 1.18 -19.38
CA ASP A 4 -18.22 0.63 -19.95
C ASP A 4 -18.52 1.23 -21.34
N THR A 5 -19.56 0.73 -22.00
CA THR A 5 -20.00 1.19 -23.32
C THR A 5 -20.44 2.66 -23.36
N THR A 6 -20.67 3.29 -22.20
CA THR A 6 -20.99 4.72 -22.07
C THR A 6 -19.75 5.58 -21.85
N GLY A 7 -18.54 4.99 -21.89
CA GLY A 7 -17.29 5.68 -21.60
C GLY A 7 -17.05 5.93 -20.10
N LYS A 8 -17.88 5.35 -19.21
CA LYS A 8 -17.75 5.56 -17.77
C LYS A 8 -16.84 4.51 -17.15
N ARG A 9 -15.95 4.97 -16.27
CA ARG A 9 -15.09 4.11 -15.46
C ARG A 9 -15.91 3.36 -14.43
N ARG A 10 -15.82 2.04 -14.44
CA ARG A 10 -16.45 1.12 -13.49
C ARG A 10 -15.41 0.35 -12.68
N THR A 11 -15.77 0.06 -11.44
CA THR A 11 -14.97 -0.76 -10.53
C THR A 11 -15.91 -1.71 -9.80
N THR A 12 -15.51 -2.98 -9.70
CA THR A 12 -16.15 -3.97 -8.83
C THR A 12 -15.06 -4.82 -8.18
N VAL A 13 -15.39 -5.45 -7.05
CA VAL A 13 -14.56 -6.47 -6.42
C VAL A 13 -14.98 -7.83 -6.97
N LEU A 14 -14.06 -8.56 -7.60
CA LEU A 14 -14.33 -9.91 -8.13
C LEU A 14 -14.25 -10.98 -7.03
N GLY A 15 -13.34 -10.81 -6.08
CA GLY A 15 -13.18 -11.75 -4.98
C GLY A 15 -12.13 -11.33 -3.96
N ILE A 16 -12.25 -11.90 -2.77
CA ILE A 16 -11.24 -11.86 -1.70
C ILE A 16 -10.96 -13.32 -1.36
N ARG A 17 -9.87 -13.86 -1.91
CA ARG A 17 -9.49 -15.28 -1.73
C ARG A 17 -8.43 -15.38 -0.64
N ARG A 18 -8.57 -16.38 0.23
CA ARG A 18 -7.52 -16.72 1.19
C ARG A 18 -6.42 -17.47 0.44
N VAL A 19 -5.18 -17.01 0.59
CA VAL A 19 -3.99 -17.67 0.05
C VAL A 19 -3.49 -18.69 1.06
N TYR A 20 -3.28 -19.93 0.63
CA TYR A 20 -2.71 -21.01 1.43
C TYR A 20 -1.31 -21.34 0.93
N GLY A 21 -0.45 -21.83 1.82
CA GLY A 21 0.93 -22.19 1.48
C GLY A 21 1.87 -20.98 1.37
N GLU A 22 2.95 -21.13 0.62
CA GLU A 22 3.98 -20.10 0.48
C GLU A 22 3.47 -18.89 -0.32
N HIS A 23 3.89 -17.69 0.07
CA HIS A 23 3.54 -16.44 -0.60
C HIS A 23 4.43 -16.17 -1.83
N THR A 24 4.63 -17.18 -2.68
CA THR A 24 5.36 -17.05 -3.95
C THR A 24 4.51 -16.32 -4.99
N GLY A 25 5.17 -15.74 -6.00
CA GLY A 25 4.46 -15.07 -7.09
C GLY A 25 3.56 -16.02 -7.87
N GLU A 26 4.03 -17.23 -8.15
CA GLU A 26 3.27 -18.28 -8.84
C GLU A 26 2.01 -18.68 -8.07
N ASN A 27 2.10 -18.86 -6.75
CA ASN A 27 0.94 -19.21 -5.92
C ASN A 27 -0.08 -18.05 -5.84
N LEU A 28 0.40 -16.81 -5.73
CA LEU A 28 -0.49 -15.64 -5.83
C LEU A 28 -1.14 -15.56 -7.22
N GLY A 29 -0.37 -15.85 -8.26
CA GLY A 29 -0.82 -15.87 -9.64
C GLY A 29 -1.89 -16.92 -9.91
N SER A 30 -1.74 -18.14 -9.38
CA SER A 30 -2.73 -19.22 -9.57
C SER A 30 -4.08 -18.87 -8.94
N VAL A 31 -4.09 -18.34 -7.72
CA VAL A 31 -5.33 -17.92 -7.03
C VAL A 31 -6.07 -16.84 -7.83
N VAL A 32 -5.35 -15.87 -8.40
CA VAL A 32 -5.96 -14.82 -9.23
C VAL A 32 -6.41 -15.38 -10.59
N LEU A 33 -5.63 -16.29 -11.18
CA LEU A 33 -5.96 -16.93 -12.46
C LEU A 33 -7.25 -17.76 -12.35
N GLU A 34 -7.42 -18.52 -11.27
CA GLU A 34 -8.65 -19.26 -10.99
C GLU A 34 -9.84 -18.30 -10.90
N LEU A 35 -9.70 -17.21 -10.15
CA LEU A 35 -10.75 -16.18 -10.05
C LEU A 35 -11.09 -15.56 -11.41
N LEU A 36 -10.11 -15.30 -12.27
CA LEU A 36 -10.37 -14.79 -13.63
C LEU A 36 -11.14 -15.81 -14.47
N LYS A 37 -10.76 -17.09 -14.41
CA LYS A 37 -11.45 -18.20 -15.09
C LYS A 37 -12.88 -18.38 -14.58
N GLU A 38 -13.13 -18.27 -13.28
CA GLU A 38 -14.48 -18.35 -12.68
C GLU A 38 -15.45 -17.29 -13.22
N TYR A 39 -14.93 -16.11 -13.56
CA TYR A 39 -15.72 -14.99 -14.11
C TYR A 39 -15.64 -14.89 -15.64
N ASP A 40 -15.07 -15.91 -16.30
CA ASP A 40 -14.89 -15.96 -17.76
C ASP A 40 -14.13 -14.75 -18.34
N ILE A 41 -13.14 -14.24 -17.59
CA ILE A 41 -12.29 -13.13 -18.02
C ILE A 41 -11.05 -13.70 -18.72
N GLY A 42 -11.00 -13.54 -20.03
CA GLY A 42 -9.91 -13.97 -20.90
C GLY A 42 -8.78 -12.94 -21.03
N GLY A 43 -7.75 -13.34 -21.78
CA GLY A 43 -6.55 -12.51 -22.01
C GLY A 43 -6.82 -11.19 -22.75
N ASP A 44 -7.81 -11.18 -23.66
CA ASP A 44 -8.16 -10.00 -24.46
C ASP A 44 -8.87 -8.91 -23.65
N GLU A 45 -9.49 -9.27 -22.53
CA GLU A 45 -10.17 -8.34 -21.62
C GLU A 45 -9.22 -7.72 -20.59
N ILE A 46 -8.02 -8.29 -20.43
CA ILE A 46 -7.05 -7.85 -19.43
C ILE A 46 -6.15 -6.75 -20.01
N GLY A 47 -6.39 -5.53 -19.56
CA GLY A 47 -5.55 -4.38 -19.83
C GLY A 47 -4.22 -4.42 -19.06
N TYR A 48 -4.28 -4.17 -17.75
CA TYR A 48 -3.09 -4.04 -16.88
C TYR A 48 -3.40 -4.51 -15.46
N PHE A 49 -2.37 -4.96 -14.75
CA PHE A 49 -2.42 -5.27 -13.32
C PHE A 49 -1.80 -4.11 -12.54
N MET A 50 -2.50 -3.56 -11.56
CA MET A 50 -1.94 -2.58 -10.63
C MET A 50 -1.67 -3.26 -9.29
N LEU A 51 -0.40 -3.40 -8.93
CA LEU A 51 0.06 -4.10 -7.72
C LEU A 51 1.09 -3.25 -6.98
N ASP A 52 1.40 -3.58 -5.73
CA ASP A 52 2.49 -2.90 -5.01
C ASP A 52 3.87 -3.18 -5.63
N ASN A 53 4.92 -2.57 -5.08
CA ASN A 53 6.26 -2.64 -5.65
C ASN A 53 7.04 -3.91 -5.28
N ALA A 54 6.37 -4.97 -4.80
CA ALA A 54 7.02 -6.23 -4.51
C ALA A 54 7.46 -6.96 -5.81
N SER A 55 8.65 -7.54 -5.80
CA SER A 55 9.18 -8.30 -6.94
C SER A 55 8.37 -9.56 -7.25
N SER A 56 7.77 -10.20 -6.23
CA SER A 56 6.87 -11.36 -6.39
C SER A 56 5.69 -11.07 -7.31
N ASN A 57 5.25 -9.80 -7.41
CA ASN A 57 4.18 -9.40 -8.33
C ASN A 57 4.59 -9.48 -9.81
N ASP A 58 5.90 -9.37 -10.14
CA ASP A 58 6.37 -9.59 -11.52
C ASP A 58 6.12 -11.04 -11.92
N THR A 59 6.46 -11.95 -11.01
CA THR A 59 6.29 -13.38 -11.19
C THR A 59 4.80 -13.76 -11.27
N ALA A 60 3.96 -13.21 -10.40
CA ALA A 60 2.52 -13.46 -10.40
C ALA A 60 1.85 -13.02 -11.72
N VAL A 61 2.10 -11.80 -12.17
CA VAL A 61 1.56 -11.29 -13.44
C VAL A 61 2.11 -12.09 -14.63
N GLY A 62 3.41 -12.44 -14.59
CA GLY A 62 4.04 -13.29 -15.58
C GLY A 62 3.39 -14.67 -15.67
N PHE A 63 3.04 -15.28 -14.53
CA PHE A 63 2.35 -16.56 -14.46
C PHE A 63 0.95 -16.49 -15.08
N ILE A 64 0.12 -15.52 -14.65
CA ILE A 64 -1.24 -15.33 -15.16
C ILE A 64 -1.24 -15.10 -16.67
N LEU A 65 -0.39 -14.20 -17.16
CA LEU A 65 -0.38 -13.83 -18.57
C LEU A 65 0.30 -14.86 -19.47
N LYS A 66 1.11 -15.78 -18.94
CA LYS A 66 1.59 -16.93 -19.72
C LYS A 66 0.44 -17.85 -20.09
N GLU A 67 -0.51 -18.04 -19.18
CA GLU A 67 -1.72 -18.84 -19.41
C GLU A 67 -2.71 -18.12 -20.33
N LEU A 68 -3.09 -16.88 -19.97
CA LEU A 68 -4.19 -16.18 -20.64
C LEU A 68 -3.77 -15.50 -21.95
N CYS A 69 -2.49 -15.15 -22.09
CA CYS A 69 -1.96 -14.42 -23.24
C CYS A 69 -0.69 -15.09 -23.80
N PRO A 70 -0.77 -16.35 -24.30
CA PRO A 70 0.39 -17.11 -24.76
C PRO A 70 1.13 -16.45 -25.94
N TRP A 71 0.45 -15.56 -26.68
CA TRP A 71 1.04 -14.77 -27.77
C TRP A 71 1.96 -13.64 -27.30
N MET A 72 1.91 -13.25 -26.01
CA MET A 72 2.80 -12.21 -25.48
C MET A 72 4.18 -12.78 -25.14
N ASP A 73 5.23 -12.01 -25.44
CA ASP A 73 6.58 -12.31 -24.96
C ASP A 73 6.77 -11.91 -23.48
N SER A 74 7.92 -12.25 -22.90
CA SER A 74 8.23 -11.95 -21.50
C SER A 74 8.31 -10.44 -21.19
N LYS A 75 8.74 -9.63 -22.17
CA LYS A 75 8.86 -8.18 -22.04
C LYS A 75 7.49 -7.52 -22.10
N GLN A 76 6.62 -7.94 -23.02
CA GLN A 76 5.24 -7.50 -23.14
C GLN A 76 4.46 -7.81 -21.86
N ARG A 77 4.56 -9.04 -21.32
CA ARG A 77 3.93 -9.39 -20.03
C ARG A 77 4.42 -8.53 -18.88
N ARG A 78 5.74 -8.24 -18.82
CA ARG A 78 6.29 -7.36 -17.77
C ARG A 78 5.72 -5.94 -17.83
N HIS A 79 5.49 -5.40 -19.03
CA HIS A 79 4.90 -4.07 -19.20
C HIS A 79 3.41 -4.01 -18.82
N ARG A 80 2.72 -5.15 -18.68
CA ARG A 80 1.33 -5.20 -18.22
C ARG A 80 1.17 -4.98 -16.72
N ARG A 81 2.27 -4.90 -15.94
CA ARG A 81 2.24 -4.57 -14.52
C ARG A 81 2.53 -3.08 -14.28
N LEU A 82 1.55 -2.38 -13.73
CA LEU A 82 1.67 -1.04 -13.17
C LEU A 82 1.96 -1.13 -11.66
N ARG A 83 2.79 -0.22 -11.16
CA ARG A 83 3.05 -0.08 -9.73
C ARG A 83 2.00 0.83 -9.10
N CYS A 84 1.52 0.45 -7.91
CA CYS A 84 0.58 1.23 -7.14
C CYS A 84 1.21 2.57 -6.74
N LEU A 85 0.65 3.67 -7.21
CA LEU A 85 1.13 5.03 -6.90
C LEU A 85 1.16 5.28 -5.39
N GLY A 86 0.13 4.84 -4.65
CA GLY A 86 0.07 5.00 -3.20
C GLY A 86 1.22 4.31 -2.49
N HIS A 87 1.62 3.12 -2.96
CA HIS A 87 2.77 2.42 -2.42
C HIS A 87 4.09 3.14 -2.72
N ILE A 88 4.25 3.68 -3.94
CA ILE A 88 5.44 4.47 -4.30
C ILE A 88 5.55 5.74 -3.46
N VAL A 89 4.46 6.49 -3.28
CA VAL A 89 4.43 7.68 -2.43
C VAL A 89 4.82 7.33 -0.99
N ASN A 90 4.29 6.21 -0.46
CA ASN A 90 4.67 5.74 0.86
C ASN A 90 6.17 5.44 0.98
N LEU A 91 6.78 4.77 -0.01
CA LEU A 91 8.23 4.54 -0.05
C LEU A 91 9.02 5.87 -0.07
N CYS A 92 8.58 6.85 -0.86
CA CYS A 92 9.19 8.17 -0.89
C CYS A 92 9.11 8.87 0.47
N CYS A 93 7.95 8.83 1.14
CA CYS A 93 7.78 9.41 2.48
C CYS A 93 8.66 8.70 3.52
N GLN A 94 8.76 7.37 3.48
CA GLN A 94 9.63 6.61 4.38
C GLN A 94 11.10 6.98 4.19
N ALA A 95 11.56 7.07 2.94
CA ALA A 95 12.93 7.50 2.62
C ALA A 95 13.19 8.95 3.06
N PHE A 96 12.21 9.84 2.88
CA PHE A 96 12.30 11.24 3.30
C PHE A 96 12.36 11.39 4.82
N LEU A 97 11.48 10.71 5.56
CA LEU A 97 11.38 10.83 7.02
C LEU A 97 12.49 10.09 7.77
N MET A 98 12.89 8.92 7.29
CA MET A 98 13.75 7.99 8.03
C MET A 98 15.11 7.75 7.38
N GLY A 99 15.34 8.30 6.18
CA GLY A 99 16.57 8.15 5.41
C GLY A 99 16.76 6.75 4.82
N ARG A 100 18.00 6.45 4.40
CA ARG A 100 18.36 5.22 3.66
C ARG A 100 18.08 3.92 4.41
N ASN A 101 18.01 3.94 5.74
CA ASN A 101 17.79 2.76 6.58
C ASN A 101 16.34 2.63 7.06
N CYS A 102 15.37 3.22 6.35
CA CYS A 102 13.96 3.26 6.75
C CYS A 102 13.40 1.87 7.11
N GLU A 103 13.70 0.82 6.33
CA GLU A 103 13.23 -0.55 6.59
C GLU A 103 13.60 -1.06 8.00
N LYS A 104 14.84 -0.82 8.44
CA LYS A 104 15.30 -1.21 9.79
C LYS A 104 14.53 -0.49 10.89
N TYR A 105 14.18 0.77 10.65
CA TYR A 105 13.40 1.56 11.60
C TYR A 105 11.92 1.16 11.61
N LEU A 106 11.35 0.88 10.44
CA LEU A 106 9.98 0.40 10.28
C LEU A 106 9.79 -0.93 11.00
N ALA A 107 10.72 -1.88 10.84
CA ALA A 107 10.67 -3.17 11.54
C ALA A 107 10.72 -3.00 13.08
N LYS A 108 11.52 -2.05 13.57
CA LYS A 108 11.54 -1.70 15.01
C LYS A 108 10.23 -1.06 15.46
N LEU A 109 9.71 -0.10 14.71
CA LEU A 109 8.43 0.56 14.99
C LEU A 109 7.31 -0.46 15.07
N GLU A 110 7.21 -1.34 14.07
CA GLU A 110 6.20 -2.41 14.01
C GLU A 110 6.28 -3.32 15.25
N LYS A 111 7.49 -3.76 15.62
CA LYS A 111 7.71 -4.56 16.83
C LYS A 111 7.25 -3.84 18.10
N HIS A 112 7.49 -2.53 18.21
CA HIS A 112 7.03 -1.75 19.37
C HIS A 112 5.51 -1.55 19.36
N TYR A 113 4.91 -1.31 18.18
CA TYR A 113 3.46 -1.21 18.03
C TYR A 113 2.74 -2.50 18.41
N GLN A 114 3.21 -3.66 17.91
CA GLN A 114 2.63 -4.97 18.25
C GLN A 114 2.68 -5.28 19.75
N ARG A 115 3.66 -4.72 20.46
CA ARG A 115 3.82 -4.86 21.92
C ARG A 115 3.07 -3.80 22.72
N GLY A 116 2.44 -2.82 22.06
CA GLY A 116 1.83 -1.66 22.73
C GLY A 116 2.84 -0.73 23.43
N ASP A 117 4.14 -0.84 23.11
CA ASP A 117 5.21 -0.06 23.75
C ASP A 117 5.32 1.34 23.10
N TYR A 118 4.30 2.16 23.33
CA TYR A 118 4.20 3.48 22.70
C TYR A 118 5.26 4.47 23.17
N ALA A 119 5.85 4.26 24.35
CA ALA A 119 6.99 5.05 24.82
C ALA A 119 8.21 4.85 23.91
N LYS A 120 8.52 3.60 23.54
CA LYS A 120 9.60 3.31 22.58
C LYS A 120 9.27 3.74 21.16
N VAL A 121 8.00 3.67 20.74
CA VAL A 121 7.57 4.26 19.46
C VAL A 121 7.90 5.75 19.44
N GLU A 122 7.52 6.49 20.48
CA GLU A 122 7.76 7.93 20.57
C GLU A 122 9.27 8.25 20.59
N GLU A 123 10.05 7.51 21.39
CA GLU A 123 11.51 7.65 21.47
C GLU A 123 12.17 7.41 20.10
N LEU A 124 11.71 6.39 19.37
CA LEU A 124 12.25 6.08 18.05
C LEU A 124 11.93 7.17 17.04
N TRP A 125 10.70 7.71 17.05
CA TRP A 125 10.33 8.84 16.20
C TRP A 125 11.13 10.10 16.51
N LYS A 126 11.47 10.38 17.77
CA LYS A 126 12.31 11.55 18.15
C LYS A 126 13.69 11.54 17.46
N ARG A 127 14.18 10.38 17.03
CA ARG A 127 15.46 10.26 16.31
C ARG A 127 15.42 10.87 14.90
N PHE A 128 14.24 11.09 14.33
CA PHE A 128 14.04 11.72 13.03
C PHE A 128 13.89 13.25 13.12
N GLY A 129 14.53 13.87 14.10
CA GLY A 129 14.64 15.33 14.22
C GLY A 129 13.30 16.04 14.45
N CYS A 130 13.14 17.23 13.86
CA CYS A 130 11.94 18.04 13.98
C CYS A 130 10.70 17.35 13.40
N LEU A 131 10.85 16.64 12.27
CA LEU A 131 9.77 15.91 11.63
C LEU A 131 9.26 14.76 12.50
N GLY A 132 10.17 14.05 13.16
CA GLY A 132 9.82 13.01 14.12
C GLY A 132 9.06 13.52 15.35
N ARG A 133 9.46 14.68 15.88
CA ARG A 133 8.73 15.35 16.98
C ARG A 133 7.36 15.84 16.53
N LEU A 134 7.27 16.43 15.34
CA LEU A 134 6.01 16.85 14.73
C LEU A 134 5.06 15.66 14.53
N HIS A 135 5.58 14.52 14.04
CA HIS A 135 4.80 13.29 13.94
C HIS A 135 4.22 12.87 15.30
N ASN A 136 5.04 12.85 16.35
CA ASN A 136 4.58 12.50 17.70
C ASN A 136 3.50 13.47 18.22
N LEU A 137 3.65 14.77 17.97
CA LEU A 137 2.66 15.78 18.34
C LEU A 137 1.34 15.57 17.58
N VAL A 138 1.40 15.42 16.25
CA VAL A 138 0.21 15.14 15.43
C VAL A 138 -0.46 13.85 15.87
N ARG A 139 0.31 12.80 16.15
CA ARG A 139 -0.22 11.54 16.69
C ARG A 139 -0.91 11.76 18.03
N TYR A 140 -0.30 12.51 18.95
CA TYR A 140 -0.88 12.83 20.25
C TYR A 140 -2.24 13.53 20.08
N ILE A 141 -2.29 14.61 19.30
CA ILE A 141 -3.49 15.41 19.03
C ILE A 141 -4.60 14.54 18.41
N ARG A 142 -4.26 13.71 17.42
CA ARG A 142 -5.25 12.94 16.66
C ARG A 142 -5.70 11.66 17.38
N LEU A 143 -5.08 11.28 18.49
CA LEU A 143 -5.32 10.00 19.15
C LEU A 143 -6.77 9.86 19.67
N THR A 144 -7.35 10.93 20.19
CA THR A 144 -8.71 10.91 20.75
C THR A 144 -9.53 12.10 20.24
N PRO A 145 -10.88 12.00 20.20
CA PRO A 145 -11.74 13.15 19.91
C PRO A 145 -11.49 14.34 20.84
N GLN A 146 -11.34 14.09 22.15
CA GLN A 146 -11.12 15.12 23.17
C GLN A 146 -9.87 15.96 22.87
N ARG A 147 -8.75 15.31 22.52
CA ARG A 147 -7.51 16.03 22.18
C ARG A 147 -7.63 16.86 20.89
N ARG A 148 -8.45 16.42 19.95
CA ARG A 148 -8.74 17.19 18.73
C ARG A 148 -9.59 18.41 19.05
N GLU A 149 -10.57 18.26 19.93
CA GLU A 149 -11.41 19.36 20.42
C GLU A 149 -10.59 20.38 21.20
N GLU A 150 -9.75 19.93 22.14
CA GLU A 150 -8.80 20.76 22.88
C GLU A 150 -7.89 21.56 21.93
N PHE A 151 -7.28 20.89 20.95
CA PHE A 151 -6.44 21.55 19.96
C PHE A 151 -7.23 22.54 19.10
N ALA A 152 -8.45 22.20 18.67
CA ALA A 152 -9.30 23.09 17.91
C ALA A 152 -9.73 24.32 18.71
N ALA A 153 -9.96 24.18 20.02
CA ALA A 153 -10.24 25.30 20.92
C ALA A 153 -9.04 26.24 21.02
N ILE A 154 -7.83 25.71 21.19
CA ILE A 154 -6.58 26.51 21.24
C ILE A 154 -6.37 27.30 19.94
N ILE A 155 -6.61 26.69 18.77
CA ILE A 155 -6.45 27.38 17.48
C ILE A 155 -7.51 28.47 17.27
N ARG A 156 -8.72 28.27 17.79
CA ARG A 156 -9.85 29.19 17.61
C ARG A 156 -9.86 30.32 18.64
N ASP A 157 -9.04 30.26 19.68
CA ASP A 157 -8.93 31.30 20.69
C ASP A 157 -8.14 32.50 20.13
N PRO A 158 -8.79 33.66 19.86
CA PRO A 158 -8.12 34.84 19.31
C PRO A 158 -7.12 35.47 20.28
N ASN A 159 -7.13 35.08 21.56
CA ASN A 159 -6.27 35.65 22.59
C ASN A 159 -4.93 34.90 22.78
N ASN A 160 -4.70 33.82 22.02
CA ASN A 160 -3.53 32.94 22.20
C ASN A 160 -2.49 33.03 21.06
N SER A 161 -2.64 33.99 20.15
CA SER A 161 -1.62 34.32 19.14
C SER A 161 -0.67 35.39 19.69
N THR A 162 0.30 34.95 20.50
CA THR A 162 1.54 35.70 20.78
C THR A 162 2.54 35.56 19.64
#